data_AF-A0A258WDU3-F1
#
_entry.id   AF-A0A258WDU3-F1
#
_cell.length_a   1.000
_cell.length_b   1.000
_cell.length_c   1.000
_cell.angle_alpha   90.00
_cell.angle_beta   90.00
_cell.angle_gamma   90.00
#
_symmetry.space_group_name_H-M   'P 1'
#
loop_
_entity.id
_entity.type
_entity.pdbx_description
1 polymer ?
#
loop_
_entity_poly.entity_id
_entity_poly.type
_entity_poly.pdbx_seq_one_letter_code
_entity_poly.pdbx_strand_id
1 'polypeptide(L)'
;MTKTSPSLYDEMLNADGSVRPAYAGYCKWYDEQPPDLLRRKGSEAEAFFRRTGITFNVYGSEDAEERLIPFDLIPRIIPAHEWATMEKGLVQRVTALNRFIHDVYHGQEIIKAGHVPAEQIFQNAQFRPEMMGVDVPHNIYSHISGVDIVRAP
;
A
#
# COMPACT_ATOMS: atom_id res chain seq x y z
N MET A 1 27.88 -21.34 16.07
CA MET A 1 27.68 -19.88 16.04
C MET A 1 26.55 -19.58 15.06
N THR A 2 25.31 -19.75 15.53
CA THR A 2 24.09 -19.46 14.75
C THR A 2 23.87 -17.96 14.75
N LYS A 3 23.95 -17.34 13.56
CA LYS A 3 23.62 -15.94 13.35
C LYS A 3 22.18 -15.69 13.80
N THR A 4 22.00 -14.90 14.85
CA THR A 4 20.72 -14.34 15.24
C THR A 4 20.32 -13.35 14.15
N SER A 5 19.39 -13.75 13.28
CA SER A 5 18.71 -12.79 12.41
C SER A 5 18.08 -11.71 13.29
N PRO A 6 18.17 -10.41 12.94
CA PRO A 6 17.43 -9.38 13.66
C PRO A 6 15.95 -9.80 13.66
N SER A 7 15.32 -9.84 14.83
CA SER A 7 13.91 -10.19 14.95
C SER A 7 13.10 -9.17 14.14
N LEU A 8 12.57 -9.60 13.00
CA LEU A 8 11.66 -8.79 12.20
C LEU A 8 10.45 -8.40 13.06
N TYR A 9 9.89 -7.21 12.83
CA TYR A 9 8.68 -6.81 13.53
C TYR A 9 7.51 -7.71 13.10
N ASP A 10 6.93 -8.43 14.05
CA ASP A 10 5.71 -9.21 13.86
C ASP A 10 4.48 -8.44 14.38
N GLU A 11 3.41 -8.43 13.59
CA GLU A 11 2.18 -7.68 13.88
C GLU A 11 1.32 -8.33 14.96
N MET A 12 1.44 -9.65 15.10
CA MET A 12 0.68 -10.44 16.07
C MET A 12 1.49 -10.68 17.35
N LEU A 13 2.79 -10.92 17.23
CA LEU A 13 3.66 -11.35 18.32
C LEU A 13 4.66 -10.26 18.74
N ASN A 14 4.90 -10.17 20.05
CA ASN A 14 6.03 -9.45 20.63
C ASN A 14 7.30 -10.31 20.52
N ALA A 15 8.46 -9.68 20.76
CA ALA A 15 9.76 -10.37 20.72
C ALA A 15 9.90 -11.51 21.75
N ASP A 16 9.12 -11.48 22.84
CA ASP A 16 9.05 -12.53 23.86
C ASP A 16 8.04 -13.65 23.52
N GLY A 17 7.38 -13.58 22.36
CA GLY A 17 6.37 -14.52 21.90
C GLY A 17 4.96 -14.25 22.43
N SER A 18 4.75 -13.20 23.25
CA SER A 18 3.42 -12.83 23.72
C SER A 18 2.58 -12.18 22.61
N VAL A 19 1.26 -12.42 22.61
CA VAL A 19 0.34 -11.83 21.62
C VAL A 19 0.12 -10.34 21.91
N ARG A 20 0.22 -9.50 20.88
CA ARG A 20 -0.03 -8.07 20.97
C ARG A 20 -1.51 -7.78 21.24
N PRO A 21 -1.85 -6.73 22.01
CA PRO A 21 -3.24 -6.41 22.36
C PRO A 21 -4.19 -6.30 21.16
N ALA A 22 -3.72 -5.77 20.02
CA ALA A 22 -4.50 -5.63 18.81
C ALA A 22 -5.00 -6.98 18.25
N TYR A 23 -4.23 -8.05 18.44
CA TYR A 23 -4.54 -9.40 17.96
C TYR A 23 -5.19 -10.29 19.01
N ALA A 24 -5.19 -9.93 20.29
CA ALA A 24 -5.68 -10.79 21.38
C ALA A 24 -7.11 -11.32 21.15
N GLY A 25 -8.02 -10.46 20.68
CA GLY A 25 -9.39 -10.86 20.36
C GLY A 25 -9.48 -11.81 19.17
N TYR A 26 -8.66 -11.59 18.13
CA TYR A 26 -8.60 -12.46 16.96
C TYR A 26 -7.99 -13.82 17.31
N CYS A 27 -6.88 -13.86 18.06
CA CYS A 27 -6.25 -15.10 18.50
C CYS A 27 -7.21 -15.94 19.34
N LYS A 28 -7.89 -15.33 20.32
CA LYS A 28 -8.91 -16.03 21.12
C LYS A 28 -10.00 -16.63 20.23
N TRP A 29 -10.55 -15.84 19.32
CA TRP A 29 -11.56 -16.34 18.38
C TRP A 29 -11.01 -17.49 17.53
N TYR A 30 -9.80 -17.34 16.99
CA TYR A 30 -9.15 -18.32 16.12
C TYR A 30 -8.94 -19.67 16.83
N ASP A 31 -8.46 -19.63 18.07
CA ASP A 31 -8.21 -20.82 18.91
C ASP A 31 -9.50 -21.57 19.27
N GLU A 32 -10.64 -20.86 19.32
CA GLU A 32 -11.96 -21.44 19.56
C GLU A 32 -12.56 -22.11 18.30
N GLN A 33 -11.96 -21.94 17.11
CA GLN A 33 -12.52 -22.49 15.88
C GLN A 33 -12.09 -23.94 15.60
N PRO A 34 -13.01 -24.82 15.15
CA PRO A 34 -12.65 -26.13 14.65
C PRO A 34 -11.72 -26.01 13.42
N PRO A 35 -10.60 -26.76 13.36
CA PRO A 35 -9.67 -26.69 12.22
C PRO A 35 -10.33 -26.97 10.86
N ASP A 36 -11.32 -27.86 10.82
CA ASP A 36 -12.07 -28.18 9.60
C ASP A 36 -12.95 -27.03 9.13
N LEU A 37 -13.46 -26.23 10.06
CA LEU A 37 -14.25 -25.05 9.73
C LEU A 37 -13.37 -24.01 9.03
N LEU A 38 -12.17 -23.74 9.56
CA LEU A 38 -11.22 -22.79 8.98
C LEU A 38 -10.76 -23.24 7.59
N ARG A 39 -10.43 -24.52 7.42
CA ARG A 39 -10.08 -25.09 6.11
C ARG A 39 -11.20 -24.92 5.10
N ARG A 40 -12.44 -25.27 5.48
CA ARG A 40 -13.61 -25.08 4.62
C ARG A 40 -13.82 -23.62 4.25
N LYS A 41 -13.68 -22.70 5.21
CA LYS A 41 -13.79 -21.25 4.97
C LYS A 41 -12.72 -20.73 4.02
N GLY A 42 -11.50 -21.25 4.11
CA GLY A 42 -10.42 -20.96 3.18
C GLY A 42 -10.77 -21.38 1.74
N SER A 43 -11.22 -22.63 1.56
CA SER A 43 -11.65 -23.12 0.25
C SER A 43 -12.88 -22.39 -0.31
N GLU A 44 -13.84 -22.01 0.55
CA GLU A 44 -15.00 -21.20 0.19
C GLU A 44 -14.57 -19.81 -0.31
N ALA A 45 -13.64 -19.15 0.39
CA ALA A 45 -13.09 -17.86 0.01
C ALA A 45 -12.36 -17.96 -1.34
N GLU A 46 -11.47 -18.94 -1.50
CA GLU A 46 -10.74 -19.15 -2.76
C GLU A 46 -11.68 -19.42 -3.94
N ALA A 47 -12.72 -20.24 -3.74
CA ALA A 47 -13.76 -20.48 -4.75
C ALA A 47 -14.60 -19.23 -5.03
N PHE A 48 -14.83 -18.36 -4.05
CA PHE A 48 -15.49 -17.07 -4.24
C PHE A 48 -14.63 -16.15 -5.10
N PHE A 49 -13.35 -15.95 -4.76
CA PHE A 49 -12.41 -15.15 -5.56
C PHE A 49 -12.31 -15.64 -7.02
N ARG A 50 -12.31 -16.97 -7.23
CA ARG A 50 -12.40 -17.61 -8.56
C ARG A 50 -13.63 -17.17 -9.34
N ARG A 51 -14.82 -17.22 -8.72
CA ARG A 51 -16.08 -16.91 -9.40
C ARG A 51 -16.28 -15.42 -9.67
N THR A 52 -15.75 -14.54 -8.83
CA THR A 52 -15.92 -13.09 -8.98
C THR A 52 -14.93 -12.48 -9.97
N GLY A 53 -14.04 -13.26 -10.59
CA GLY A 53 -13.09 -12.75 -11.58
C GLY A 53 -12.05 -11.80 -10.99
N ILE A 54 -11.71 -11.97 -9.70
CA ILE A 54 -10.57 -11.27 -9.08
C ILE A 54 -9.31 -12.02 -9.52
N THR A 55 -8.96 -11.88 -10.80
CA THR A 55 -7.80 -12.47 -11.44
C THR A 55 -6.80 -11.36 -11.77
N PHE A 56 -5.51 -11.68 -11.73
CA PHE A 56 -4.47 -10.75 -12.16
C PHE A 56 -3.84 -11.25 -13.46
N ASN A 57 -3.68 -10.36 -14.45
CA ASN A 57 -2.89 -10.67 -15.64
C ASN A 57 -1.41 -10.67 -15.24
N VAL A 58 -0.76 -11.83 -15.34
CA VAL A 58 0.69 -11.90 -15.21
C VAL A 58 1.28 -11.28 -16.48
N TYR A 59 1.71 -10.02 -16.41
CA TYR A 59 2.43 -9.39 -17.50
C TYR A 59 3.76 -10.13 -17.72
N GLY A 60 3.92 -10.81 -18.87
CA GLY A 60 5.20 -11.43 -19.23
C GLY A 60 5.22 -12.50 -20.32
N SER A 61 4.07 -13.06 -20.75
CA SER A 61 4.05 -14.11 -21.78
C SER A 61 2.73 -14.11 -22.57
N GLU A 62 2.80 -14.47 -23.86
CA GLU A 62 1.63 -14.61 -24.76
C GLU A 62 0.61 -15.66 -24.26
N ASP A 63 1.03 -16.53 -23.33
CA ASP A 63 0.20 -17.47 -22.57
C ASP A 63 0.06 -17.05 -21.09
N ALA A 64 -0.44 -15.85 -20.81
CA ALA A 64 -0.73 -15.43 -19.44
C ALA A 64 -1.97 -16.17 -18.92
N GLU A 65 -1.79 -17.37 -18.37
CA GLU A 65 -2.84 -18.03 -17.59
C GLU A 65 -3.29 -17.12 -16.45
N GLU A 66 -4.60 -16.83 -16.38
CA GLU A 66 -5.19 -16.08 -15.29
C GLU A 66 -4.85 -16.74 -13.95
N ARG A 67 -4.09 -16.04 -13.10
CA ARG A 67 -3.79 -16.50 -11.75
C ARG A 67 -4.69 -15.77 -10.75
N LEU A 68 -5.16 -16.55 -9.78
CA LEU A 68 -5.97 -16.07 -8.69
C LEU A 68 -5.13 -15.27 -7.72
N ILE A 69 -5.68 -14.18 -7.20
CA ILE A 69 -5.09 -13.48 -6.08
C ILE A 69 -5.18 -14.41 -4.85
N PRO A 70 -4.05 -14.81 -4.25
CA PRO A 70 -4.08 -15.64 -3.05
C PRO A 70 -4.75 -14.85 -1.92
N PHE A 71 -5.64 -15.51 -1.19
CA PHE A 71 -6.35 -14.93 -0.07
C PHE A 71 -5.87 -15.56 1.24
N ASP A 72 -5.56 -14.71 2.22
CA ASP A 72 -5.24 -15.12 3.58
C ASP A 72 -6.43 -14.83 4.51
N LEU A 73 -6.75 -15.80 5.37
CA LEU A 73 -7.78 -15.67 6.40
C LEU A 73 -7.31 -14.81 7.58
N ILE A 74 -6.00 -14.69 7.79
CA ILE A 74 -5.43 -13.92 8.89
C ILE A 74 -5.37 -12.44 8.47
N PRO A 75 -6.17 -11.55 9.11
CA PRO A 75 -6.19 -10.16 8.73
C PRO A 75 -4.93 -9.43 9.18
N ARG A 76 -4.55 -8.39 8.44
CA ARG A 76 -3.64 -7.35 8.93
C ARG A 76 -4.44 -6.35 9.77
N ILE A 77 -4.36 -6.45 11.09
CA ILE A 77 -5.09 -5.57 12.00
C ILE A 77 -4.28 -4.27 12.17
N ILE A 78 -4.89 -3.13 11.82
CA ILE A 78 -4.30 -1.81 12.04
C ILE A 78 -5.06 -1.13 13.19
N PRO A 79 -4.44 -0.91 14.35
CA PRO A 79 -5.07 -0.20 15.46
C PRO A 79 -5.48 1.22 15.07
N ALA A 80 -6.60 1.71 15.63
CA ALA A 80 -7.14 3.02 15.30
C ALA A 80 -6.15 4.19 15.50
N HIS A 81 -5.28 4.11 16.51
CA HIS A 81 -4.26 5.14 16.77
C HIS A 81 -3.12 5.11 15.75
N GLU A 82 -2.73 3.92 15.26
CA GLU A 82 -1.76 3.78 14.17
C GLU A 82 -2.36 4.33 12.87
N TRP A 83 -3.62 3.95 12.57
CA TRP A 83 -4.34 4.47 11.41
C TRP A 83 -4.47 5.99 11.42
N ALA A 84 -4.87 6.58 12.55
CA ALA A 84 -5.02 8.04 12.67
C ALA A 84 -3.71 8.80 12.42
N THR A 85 -2.57 8.18 12.72
CA THR A 85 -1.25 8.77 12.43
C THR A 85 -0.89 8.59 10.95
N MET A 86 -1.12 7.39 10.42
CA MET A 86 -0.88 7.04 9.03
C MET A 86 -1.71 7.90 8.07
N GLU A 87 -3.01 8.01 8.32
CA GLU A 87 -3.95 8.83 7.55
C GLU A 87 -3.47 10.29 7.44
N LYS A 88 -3.05 10.91 8.55
CA LYS A 88 -2.52 12.28 8.53
C LYS A 88 -1.28 12.40 7.64
N GLY A 89 -0.36 11.43 7.73
CA GLY A 89 0.83 11.38 6.88
C GLY A 89 0.48 11.18 5.40
N LEU A 90 -0.51 10.34 5.10
CA LEU A 90 -0.97 10.09 3.74
C LEU A 90 -1.63 11.33 3.13
N VAL A 91 -2.51 12.00 3.87
CA VAL A 91 -3.14 13.26 3.45
C VAL A 91 -2.08 14.33 3.20
N GLN A 92 -1.10 14.47 4.11
CA GLN A 92 0.00 15.41 3.95
C GLN A 92 0.79 15.11 2.66
N ARG A 93 1.14 13.84 2.43
CA ARG A 93 1.92 13.41 1.26
C ARG A 93 1.19 13.70 -0.04
N VAL A 94 -0.08 13.29 -0.17
CA VAL A 94 -0.86 13.49 -1.39
C VAL A 94 -1.10 14.98 -1.67
N THR A 95 -1.29 15.78 -0.61
CA THR A 95 -1.39 17.24 -0.73
C THR A 95 -0.11 17.85 -1.27
N ALA A 96 1.05 17.43 -0.73
CA ALA A 96 2.35 17.91 -1.20
C ALA A 96 2.61 17.51 -2.65
N LEU A 97 2.25 16.28 -3.04
CA LEU A 97 2.38 15.80 -4.42
C LEU A 97 1.53 16.61 -5.40
N ASN A 98 0.27 16.91 -5.07
CA ASN A 98 -0.58 17.74 -5.93
C ASN A 98 0.00 19.16 -6.08
N ARG A 99 0.49 19.76 -4.99
CA ARG A 99 1.16 21.08 -5.05
C ARG A 99 2.45 21.04 -5.86
N PHE A 100 3.23 19.98 -5.73
CA PHE A 100 4.44 19.76 -6.51
C PHE A 100 4.14 19.66 -8.01
N ILE A 101 3.14 18.87 -8.39
CA ILE A 101 2.74 18.73 -9.81
C ILE A 101 2.26 20.08 -10.36
N HIS A 102 1.43 20.81 -9.60
CA HIS A 102 1.01 22.16 -9.96
C HIS A 102 2.21 23.08 -10.18
N ASP A 103 3.13 23.12 -9.23
CA ASP A 103 4.31 23.99 -9.29
C ASP A 103 5.19 23.66 -10.50
N VAL A 104 5.48 22.38 -10.76
CA VAL A 104 6.26 21.91 -11.91
C VAL A 104 5.69 22.40 -13.25
N TYR A 105 4.36 22.38 -13.40
CA TYR A 105 3.68 22.82 -14.61
C TYR A 105 3.41 24.33 -14.66
N HIS A 106 3.71 25.07 -13.60
CA HIS A 106 3.44 26.52 -13.48
C HIS A 106 4.67 27.30 -12.99
N GLY A 107 4.66 27.73 -11.73
CA GLY A 107 5.65 28.64 -11.16
C GLY A 107 7.07 28.07 -11.11
N GLN A 108 7.22 26.75 -11.04
CA GLN A 108 8.50 26.04 -10.95
C GLN A 108 9.37 26.54 -9.80
N GLU A 109 8.74 26.99 -8.72
CA GLU A 109 9.42 27.62 -7.58
C GLU A 109 10.32 26.62 -6.86
N ILE A 110 9.93 25.34 -6.77
CA ILE A 110 10.77 24.29 -6.17
C ILE A 110 12.07 24.04 -6.95
N ILE A 111 12.05 24.27 -8.26
CA ILE A 111 13.21 24.16 -9.15
C ILE A 111 14.06 25.42 -9.04
N LYS A 112 13.45 26.61 -9.10
CA LYS A 112 14.13 27.90 -8.94
C LYS A 112 14.83 28.03 -7.57
N ALA A 113 14.21 27.47 -6.53
CA ALA A 113 14.78 27.40 -5.17
C ALA A 113 15.91 26.36 -5.04
N GLY A 114 16.16 25.54 -6.07
CA GLY A 114 17.24 24.55 -6.08
C GLY A 114 16.97 23.29 -5.25
N HIS A 115 15.74 23.06 -4.80
CA HIS A 115 15.38 21.85 -4.04
C HIS A 115 15.22 20.61 -4.91
N VAL A 116 14.77 20.80 -6.16
CA VAL A 116 14.63 19.71 -7.15
C VAL A 116 15.39 20.09 -8.42
N PRO A 117 16.34 19.26 -8.89
CA PRO A 117 17.06 19.52 -10.13
C PRO A 117 16.14 19.53 -11.35
N ALA A 118 16.28 20.55 -12.21
CA ALA A 118 15.44 20.73 -13.40
C ALA A 118 15.50 19.52 -14.36
N GLU A 119 16.68 18.91 -14.51
CA GLU A 119 16.90 17.74 -15.35
C GLU A 119 16.08 16.52 -14.92
N GLN A 120 15.87 16.29 -13.61
CA GLN A 120 15.05 15.19 -13.12
C GLN A 120 13.58 15.33 -13.48
N ILE A 121 13.14 16.55 -13.82
CA ILE A 121 11.78 16.87 -14.23
C ILE A 121 11.68 16.86 -15.76
N PHE A 122 12.42 17.75 -16.43
CA PHE A 122 12.22 18.01 -17.85
C PHE A 122 12.77 16.91 -18.77
N GLN A 123 13.70 16.08 -18.29
CA GLN A 123 14.19 14.91 -19.05
C GLN A 123 13.44 13.62 -18.70
N ASN A 124 12.47 13.68 -17.79
CA ASN A 124 11.67 12.53 -17.42
C ASN A 124 10.60 12.25 -18.50
N ALA A 125 10.53 11.01 -19.00
CA ALA A 125 9.55 10.62 -20.00
C ALA A 125 8.08 10.76 -19.56
N GLN A 126 7.82 10.90 -18.25
CA GLN A 126 6.48 11.11 -17.70
C GLN A 126 6.10 12.60 -17.64
N PHE A 127 7.05 13.51 -17.79
CA PHE A 127 6.74 14.93 -17.90
C PHE A 127 6.03 15.21 -19.23
N ARG A 128 4.94 15.99 -19.17
CA ARG A 128 4.11 16.32 -20.33
C ARG A 128 4.16 17.82 -20.58
N PRO A 129 4.99 18.31 -21.53
CA PRO A 129 5.06 19.73 -21.86
C PRO A 129 3.70 20.35 -22.20
N GLU A 130 2.75 19.54 -22.69
CA GLU A 130 1.39 19.93 -23.02
C GLU A 130 0.57 20.40 -21.81
N MET A 131 0.97 20.01 -20.59
CA MET A 131 0.33 20.42 -19.34
C MET A 131 0.87 21.74 -18.79
N MET A 132 1.91 22.32 -19.41
CA MET A 132 2.49 23.60 -18.97
C MET A 132 1.45 24.72 -19.04
N GLY A 133 1.21 25.38 -17.89
CA GLY A 133 0.25 26.47 -17.77
C GLY A 133 -1.23 26.06 -17.85
N VAL A 134 -1.53 24.75 -17.84
CA VAL A 134 -2.90 24.27 -17.86
C VAL A 134 -3.49 24.31 -16.44
N ASP A 135 -4.47 25.19 -16.26
CA ASP A 135 -5.30 25.24 -15.05
C ASP A 135 -6.25 24.04 -15.00
N VAL A 136 -6.12 23.22 -13.96
CA VAL A 136 -7.03 22.10 -13.68
C VAL A 136 -8.01 22.47 -12.56
N PRO A 137 -9.23 21.91 -12.54
CA PRO A 137 -10.19 22.19 -11.47
C PRO A 137 -9.58 22.01 -10.08
N HIS A 138 -9.69 23.04 -9.25
CA HIS A 138 -9.22 23.06 -7.86
C HIS A 138 -7.73 22.75 -7.66
N ASN A 139 -6.91 22.81 -8.73
CA ASN A 139 -5.49 22.42 -8.71
C ASN A 139 -5.25 20.97 -8.24
N ILE A 140 -6.20 20.07 -8.53
CA ILE A 140 -6.10 18.64 -8.22
C ILE A 140 -5.68 17.89 -9.47
N TYR A 141 -4.47 17.30 -9.43
CA TYR A 141 -3.91 16.49 -10.52
C TYR A 141 -4.12 15.01 -10.25
N SER A 142 -3.74 14.54 -9.05
CA SER A 142 -3.98 13.16 -8.60
C SER A 142 -5.22 13.13 -7.73
N HIS A 143 -6.36 12.84 -8.36
CA HIS A 143 -7.67 12.71 -7.70
C HIS A 143 -7.74 11.46 -6.83
N ILE A 144 -7.06 10.39 -7.25
CA ILE A 144 -6.92 9.13 -6.54
C ILE A 144 -5.43 8.81 -6.50
N SER A 145 -4.92 8.52 -5.30
CA SER A 145 -3.54 8.12 -5.10
C SER A 145 -3.49 6.83 -4.31
N GLY A 146 -2.90 5.79 -4.90
CA GLY A 146 -2.44 4.62 -4.14
C GLY A 146 -1.10 4.94 -3.47
N VAL A 147 -0.94 4.59 -2.20
CA VAL A 147 0.32 4.76 -1.48
C VAL A 147 0.69 3.43 -0.85
N ASP A 148 1.77 2.84 -1.34
CA ASP A 148 2.32 1.61 -0.78
C ASP A 148 3.11 1.91 0.49
N ILE A 149 2.83 1.17 1.55
CA ILE A 149 3.42 1.36 2.88
C ILE A 149 4.01 0.04 3.36
N VAL A 150 5.22 0.12 3.91
CA VAL A 150 5.89 -1.00 4.57
C VAL A 150 6.15 -0.65 6.03
N ARG A 151 6.04 -1.63 6.92
CA ARG A 151 6.46 -1.51 8.32
C ARG A 151 7.89 -2.04 8.44
N ALA A 152 8.80 -1.21 8.93
CA ALA A 152 10.19 -1.57 9.19
C ALA A 152 10.38 -1.99 10.68
N PRO A 153 11.45 -2.74 11.01
CA PRO A 153 11.78 -3.15 12.37
C PRO A 153 11.97 -2.00 13.36
#